data_AF-A0A9E3MJ00-F1
#
_entry.id   AF-A0A9E3MJ00-F1
#
_cell.length_a   1.000
_cell.length_b   1.000
_cell.length_c   1.000
_cell.angle_alpha   90.00
_cell.angle_beta   90.00
_cell.angle_gamma   90.00
#
_symmetry.space_group_name_H-M   'P 1'
#
loop_
_entity.id
_entity.type
_entity.pdbx_description
1 polymer ?
#
loop_
_entity_poly.entity_id
_entity_poly.type
_entity_poly.pdbx_seq_one_letter_code
_entity_poly.pdbx_strand_id
1 'polypeptide(L)'
;MKISVWLIVWLVAFASACLNAQGPAWWSQRGVLNGDATPDDYAAVNQGQVRNIAKQGYEEMKAKLPDGAGATLDALWATPAGSTDDYRAINLGQLKNLAKPFYDRLAIFGYTGQPLAAGQTYPWSNSATAADDYALVNIGQVKNLFSFDLSAFSASFDSDGNGLPDWWELKYFGHIGNNAAANPSGDGMSNLYKYSMSLNPLVNEGSNDKDADGISNQEDARPNNNTIGRLTVTIAAPLDGSVFP
;
A
#
# COMPACT_ATOMS: atom_id res chain seq x y z
N MET A 1 50.79 -13.15 -56.88
CA MET A 1 49.60 -12.43 -57.37
C MET A 1 48.99 -11.68 -56.19
N LYS A 2 49.07 -10.35 -56.17
CA LYS A 2 48.43 -9.48 -55.16
C LYS A 2 46.93 -9.42 -55.43
N ILE A 3 46.08 -9.63 -54.42
CA ILE A 3 44.79 -8.94 -54.28
C ILE A 3 44.54 -8.74 -52.78
N SER A 4 44.62 -7.49 -52.33
CA SER A 4 43.99 -6.98 -51.10
C SER A 4 42.50 -6.73 -51.38
N VAL A 5 41.60 -6.83 -50.39
CA VAL A 5 40.42 -5.93 -50.20
C VAL A 5 39.54 -6.34 -48.99
N TRP A 6 39.53 -5.46 -47.98
CA TRP A 6 38.46 -4.94 -47.10
C TRP A 6 37.79 -5.72 -45.93
N LEU A 7 37.79 -5.00 -44.78
CA LEU A 7 37.05 -5.16 -43.53
C LEU A 7 35.57 -5.54 -43.73
N ILE A 8 35.06 -6.44 -42.89
CA ILE A 8 33.80 -6.24 -42.15
C ILE A 8 33.99 -6.77 -40.73
N VAL A 9 34.04 -5.84 -39.77
CA VAL A 9 33.91 -6.09 -38.33
C VAL A 9 32.47 -6.51 -38.08
N TRP A 10 32.26 -7.76 -37.65
CA TRP A 10 31.02 -8.15 -36.96
C TRP A 10 31.32 -8.26 -35.48
N LEU A 11 31.10 -7.12 -34.82
CA LEU A 11 30.96 -7.01 -33.38
C LEU A 11 29.68 -7.78 -33.03
N VAL A 12 29.82 -9.05 -32.65
CA VAL A 12 28.72 -9.78 -32.03
C VAL A 12 28.52 -9.14 -30.67
N ALA A 13 27.63 -8.15 -30.64
CA ALA A 13 27.05 -7.65 -29.42
C ALA A 13 26.46 -8.85 -28.69
N PHE A 14 27.15 -9.31 -27.66
CA PHE A 14 26.47 -9.89 -26.52
C PHE A 14 25.53 -8.78 -26.04
N ALA A 15 24.29 -8.84 -26.50
CA ALA A 15 23.17 -8.28 -25.78
C ALA A 15 23.15 -9.05 -24.46
N SER A 16 23.98 -8.60 -23.52
CA SER A 16 23.71 -8.78 -22.11
C SER A 16 22.32 -8.21 -21.93
N ALA A 17 21.33 -9.09 -21.90
CA ALA A 17 20.11 -8.84 -21.19
C ALA A 17 20.52 -8.61 -19.73
N CYS A 18 21.02 -7.41 -19.42
CA CYS A 18 20.71 -6.79 -18.17
C CYS A 18 19.19 -6.65 -18.22
N LEU A 19 18.49 -7.66 -17.71
CA LEU A 19 17.24 -7.42 -17.03
C LEU A 19 17.54 -6.29 -16.06
N ASN A 20 17.24 -5.06 -16.47
CA ASN A 20 17.10 -3.96 -15.53
C ASN A 20 16.21 -4.53 -14.44
N ALA A 21 16.74 -4.68 -13.23
CA ALA A 21 15.91 -4.84 -12.05
C ALA A 21 15.10 -3.54 -11.96
N GLN A 22 14.01 -3.48 -12.71
CA GLN A 22 13.11 -2.33 -12.73
C GLN A 22 12.56 -2.26 -11.32
N GLY A 23 12.92 -1.18 -10.61
CA GLY A 23 12.34 -0.89 -9.32
C GLY A 23 10.80 -0.81 -9.40
N PRO A 24 10.12 -0.67 -8.27
CA PRO A 24 8.67 -0.70 -8.24
C PRO A 24 8.07 0.34 -9.20
N ALA A 25 6.91 0.02 -9.79
CA ALA A 25 6.32 0.81 -10.88
C ALA A 25 6.18 2.30 -10.54
N TRP A 26 5.90 2.61 -9.26
CA TRP A 26 5.74 3.98 -8.77
C TRP A 26 6.99 4.84 -8.94
N TRP A 27 8.21 4.26 -9.02
CA TRP A 27 9.42 5.04 -9.31
C TRP A 27 9.34 5.76 -10.64
N SER A 28 8.84 5.09 -11.66
CA SER A 28 8.67 5.67 -12.99
C SER A 28 7.45 6.59 -13.05
N GLN A 29 6.32 6.17 -12.46
CA GLN A 29 5.07 6.93 -12.46
C GLN A 29 5.17 8.25 -11.68
N ARG A 30 6.01 8.29 -10.63
CA ARG A 30 6.20 9.47 -9.78
C ARG A 30 7.49 10.24 -10.07
N GLY A 31 8.23 9.88 -11.13
CA GLY A 31 9.44 10.60 -11.53
C GLY A 31 10.57 10.55 -10.49
N VAL A 32 10.69 9.45 -9.75
CA VAL A 32 11.79 9.22 -8.79
C VAL A 32 13.12 9.05 -9.51
N LEU A 33 13.08 8.33 -10.63
CA LEU A 33 14.24 8.09 -11.47
C LEU A 33 14.24 9.04 -12.66
N ASN A 34 15.42 9.57 -12.98
CA ASN A 34 15.67 10.12 -14.30
C ASN A 34 16.03 8.95 -15.23
N GLY A 35 15.11 8.54 -16.10
CA GLY A 35 15.28 7.42 -17.03
C GLY A 35 16.39 7.61 -18.06
N ASP A 36 16.86 8.86 -18.23
CA ASP A 36 17.91 9.23 -19.18
C ASP A 36 19.31 9.29 -18.52
N ALA A 37 19.39 9.13 -17.20
CA ALA A 37 20.66 9.13 -16.46
C ALA A 37 21.24 7.72 -16.31
N THR A 38 22.57 7.59 -16.43
CA THR A 38 23.26 6.33 -16.11
C THR A 38 23.08 5.98 -14.63
N PRO A 39 22.81 4.71 -14.27
CA PRO A 39 22.70 4.31 -12.87
C PRO A 39 24.00 4.53 -12.10
N ASP A 40 23.97 5.41 -11.09
CA ASP A 40 25.11 5.73 -10.21
C ASP A 40 24.89 5.17 -8.80
N ASP A 41 24.55 3.88 -8.70
CA ASP A 41 24.11 3.27 -7.43
C ASP A 41 25.18 3.29 -6.33
N TYR A 42 26.46 3.41 -6.68
CA TYR A 42 27.58 3.52 -5.74
C TYR A 42 27.93 4.96 -5.35
N ALA A 43 27.35 5.97 -6.00
CA ALA A 43 27.63 7.37 -5.70
C ALA A 43 26.99 7.79 -4.37
N ALA A 44 27.63 8.75 -3.69
CA ALA A 44 27.06 9.35 -2.48
C ALA A 44 25.73 10.03 -2.81
N VAL A 45 24.73 9.82 -1.96
CA VAL A 45 23.42 10.46 -2.10
C VAL A 45 23.37 11.77 -1.32
N ASN A 46 22.67 12.77 -1.85
CA ASN A 46 22.39 14.01 -1.13
C ASN A 46 20.99 14.04 -0.48
N GLN A 47 20.78 14.95 0.47
CA GLN A 47 19.53 15.12 1.19
C GLN A 47 18.33 15.37 0.27
N GLY A 48 18.49 16.18 -0.79
CA GLY A 48 17.43 16.49 -1.73
C GLY A 48 16.95 15.25 -2.48
N GLN A 49 17.88 14.41 -2.94
CA GLN A 49 17.58 13.12 -3.58
C GLN A 49 16.82 12.19 -2.63
N VAL A 50 17.26 12.09 -1.37
CA VAL A 50 16.60 11.26 -0.35
C VAL A 50 15.21 11.79 -0.01
N ARG A 51 15.05 13.11 0.16
CA ARG A 51 13.73 13.72 0.40
C ARG A 51 12.80 13.50 -0.78
N ASN A 52 13.30 13.60 -2.02
CA ASN A 52 12.48 13.39 -3.20
C ASN A 52 11.88 11.99 -3.23
N ILE A 53 12.71 10.94 -3.16
CA ILE A 53 12.19 9.55 -3.18
C ILE A 53 11.31 9.25 -1.96
N ALA A 54 11.66 9.76 -0.77
CA ALA A 54 10.84 9.57 0.42
C ALA A 54 9.48 10.28 0.31
N LYS A 55 9.43 11.48 -0.28
CA LYS A 55 8.18 12.20 -0.54
C LYS A 55 7.32 11.46 -1.56
N GLN A 56 7.91 10.94 -2.64
CA GLN A 56 7.16 10.14 -3.61
C GLN A 56 6.67 8.81 -3.01
N GLY A 57 7.47 8.16 -2.17
CA GLY A 57 7.06 6.98 -1.41
C GLY A 57 5.90 7.29 -0.45
N TYR A 58 5.89 8.47 0.16
CA TYR A 58 4.78 8.92 1.00
C TYR A 58 3.49 9.08 0.19
N GLU A 59 3.57 9.75 -0.96
CA GLU A 59 2.40 9.92 -1.83
C GLU A 59 1.92 8.57 -2.41
N GLU A 60 2.82 7.60 -2.58
CA GLU A 60 2.44 6.22 -2.96
C GLU A 60 1.69 5.51 -1.86
N MET A 61 2.22 5.53 -0.63
CA MET A 61 1.53 4.97 0.53
C MET A 61 0.19 5.66 0.78
N LYS A 62 0.11 6.97 0.59
CA LYS A 62 -1.13 7.73 0.73
C LYS A 62 -2.18 7.31 -0.31
N ALA A 63 -1.75 7.02 -1.54
CA ALA A 63 -2.64 6.62 -2.61
C ALA A 63 -3.06 5.14 -2.55
N LYS A 64 -2.20 4.26 -2.03
CA LYS A 64 -2.40 2.81 -2.08
C LYS A 64 -2.86 2.20 -0.77
N LEU A 65 -2.52 2.78 0.38
CA LEU A 65 -2.95 2.19 1.66
C LEU A 65 -4.40 2.58 1.99
N PRO A 66 -5.18 1.68 2.60
CA PRO A 66 -6.63 1.86 2.82
C PRO A 66 -7.01 3.13 3.59
N ASP A 67 -6.20 3.50 4.58
CA ASP A 67 -6.39 4.69 5.42
C ASP A 67 -5.27 5.73 5.15
N GLY A 68 -4.71 5.71 3.95
CA GLY A 68 -3.57 6.51 3.54
C GLY A 68 -2.27 6.21 4.29
N ALA A 69 -1.32 7.13 4.20
CA ALA A 69 0.00 7.00 4.81
C ALA A 69 -0.04 7.05 6.36
N GLY A 70 -1.11 7.58 6.94
CA GLY A 70 -1.32 7.62 8.38
C GLY A 70 -0.68 8.84 9.06
N ALA A 71 -1.19 9.18 10.25
CA ALA A 71 -0.94 10.45 10.92
C ALA A 71 0.54 10.79 11.14
N THR A 72 1.39 9.80 11.43
CA THR A 72 2.83 10.01 11.62
C THR A 72 3.51 10.50 10.34
N LEU A 73 3.23 9.87 9.20
CA LEU A 73 3.76 10.28 7.92
C LEU A 73 3.10 11.57 7.43
N ASP A 74 1.80 11.74 7.66
CA ASP A 74 1.10 12.98 7.33
C ASP A 74 1.69 14.18 8.07
N ALA A 75 1.99 14.03 9.37
CA ALA A 75 2.66 15.07 10.15
C ALA A 75 4.09 15.35 9.67
N LEU A 76 4.83 14.30 9.31
CA LEU A 76 6.20 14.42 8.78
C LEU A 76 6.25 15.22 7.47
N TRP A 77 5.23 15.07 6.62
CA TRP A 77 5.18 15.68 5.28
C TRP A 77 4.20 16.87 5.17
N ALA A 78 3.58 17.28 6.27
CA ALA A 78 2.71 18.47 6.32
C ALA A 78 3.52 19.78 6.26
N THR A 79 4.75 19.78 6.76
CA THR A 79 5.62 20.97 6.73
C THR A 79 6.45 20.99 5.45
N PRO A 80 6.49 22.13 4.72
CA PRO A 80 7.41 22.30 3.61
C PRO A 80 8.85 22.13 4.09
N ALA A 81 9.67 21.41 3.34
CA ALA A 81 11.10 21.32 3.65
C ALA A 81 11.72 22.72 3.60
N GLY A 82 12.40 23.13 4.68
CA GLY A 82 13.24 24.33 4.67
C GLY A 82 14.41 24.13 3.69
N SER A 83 14.67 25.13 2.84
CA SER A 83 15.54 25.02 1.66
C SER A 83 17.05 25.06 1.95
N THR A 84 17.53 24.60 3.11
CA THR A 84 18.90 24.95 3.55
C THR A 84 19.96 23.86 3.34
N ASP A 85 19.62 22.61 3.03
CA ASP A 85 20.60 21.51 3.08
C ASP A 85 20.49 20.43 1.97
N ASP A 86 19.78 20.70 0.87
CA ASP A 86 19.48 19.69 -0.18
C ASP A 86 20.71 19.05 -0.84
N TYR A 87 21.88 19.69 -0.77
CA TYR A 87 23.11 19.19 -1.40
C TYR A 87 24.04 18.41 -0.45
N ARG A 88 23.71 18.30 0.84
CA ARG A 88 24.58 17.61 1.80
C ARG A 88 24.40 16.10 1.73
N ALA A 89 25.50 15.37 1.88
CA ALA A 89 25.43 13.93 2.07
C ALA A 89 24.76 13.58 3.39
N ILE A 90 24.13 12.40 3.46
CA ILE A 90 23.53 11.86 4.68
C ILE A 90 24.27 10.61 5.16
N ASN A 91 24.18 10.36 6.45
CA ASN A 91 24.65 9.10 7.04
C ASN A 91 23.52 8.06 7.17
N LEU A 92 23.91 6.82 7.43
CA LEU A 92 22.99 5.68 7.49
C LEU A 92 21.95 5.82 8.61
N GLY A 93 22.33 6.37 9.77
CA GLY A 93 21.41 6.61 10.88
C GLY A 93 20.32 7.62 10.53
N GLN A 94 20.66 8.70 9.82
CA GLN A 94 19.70 9.67 9.30
C GLN A 94 18.72 9.03 8.31
N LEU A 95 19.22 8.18 7.41
CA LEU A 95 18.38 7.46 6.46
C LEU A 95 17.41 6.51 7.17
N LYS A 96 17.89 5.70 8.12
CA LYS A 96 17.06 4.78 8.91
C LYS A 96 15.96 5.52 9.67
N ASN A 97 16.30 6.63 10.33
CA ASN A 97 15.34 7.45 11.05
C ASN A 97 14.24 8.01 10.13
N LEU A 98 14.59 8.41 8.90
CA LEU A 98 13.61 8.86 7.91
C LEU A 98 12.70 7.72 7.43
N ALA A 99 13.26 6.54 7.16
CA ALA A 99 12.52 5.41 6.62
C ALA A 99 11.70 4.66 7.66
N LYS A 100 12.09 4.69 8.95
CA LYS A 100 11.40 3.99 10.03
C LYS A 100 9.87 4.19 10.03
N PRO A 101 9.30 5.41 9.99
CA PRO A 101 7.85 5.59 9.99
C PRO A 101 7.14 4.99 8.77
N PHE A 102 7.83 4.81 7.64
CA PHE A 102 7.28 4.11 6.47
C PHE A 102 7.09 2.63 6.79
N TYR A 103 8.13 1.97 7.31
CA TYR A 103 8.08 0.56 7.67
C TYR A 103 7.15 0.28 8.86
N ASP A 104 7.09 1.19 9.85
CA ASP A 104 6.12 1.10 10.94
C ASP A 104 4.68 1.05 10.40
N ARG A 105 4.36 1.88 9.39
CA ARG A 105 3.05 1.90 8.76
C ARG A 105 2.80 0.66 7.90
N LEU A 106 3.79 0.20 7.14
CA LEU A 106 3.68 -1.02 6.33
C LEU A 106 3.47 -2.27 7.21
N ALA A 107 4.11 -2.32 8.38
CA ALA A 107 3.97 -3.41 9.33
C ALA A 107 2.55 -3.54 9.89
N ILE A 108 1.83 -2.42 10.08
CA ILE A 108 0.41 -2.43 10.49
C ILE A 108 -0.45 -3.21 9.49
N PHE A 109 -0.10 -3.19 8.21
CA PHE A 109 -0.80 -3.89 7.14
C PHE A 109 -0.15 -5.24 6.77
N GLY A 110 0.76 -5.76 7.60
CA GLY A 110 1.38 -7.06 7.37
C GLY A 110 2.26 -7.13 6.11
N TYR A 111 2.83 -6.01 5.67
CA TYR A 111 3.71 -5.99 4.50
C TYR A 111 4.93 -6.91 4.68
N THR A 112 5.18 -7.78 3.70
CA THR A 112 6.30 -8.74 3.69
C THR A 112 7.10 -8.72 2.37
N GLY A 113 6.80 -7.77 1.48
CA GLY A 113 7.47 -7.63 0.19
C GLY A 113 8.86 -7.01 0.31
N GLN A 114 9.53 -6.83 -0.84
CA GLN A 114 10.84 -6.17 -0.92
C GLN A 114 10.81 -4.78 -0.24
N PRO A 115 11.90 -4.33 0.40
CA PRO A 115 13.17 -5.00 0.61
C PRO A 115 13.23 -5.91 1.86
N LEU A 116 12.08 -6.28 2.46
CA LEU A 116 12.07 -7.07 3.69
C LEU A 116 12.46 -8.53 3.44
N ALA A 117 13.32 -9.09 4.28
CA ALA A 117 13.47 -10.54 4.38
C ALA A 117 12.30 -11.14 5.18
N ALA A 118 12.03 -12.42 4.97
CA ALA A 118 10.94 -13.12 5.65
C ALA A 118 11.01 -12.94 7.18
N GLY A 119 9.92 -12.50 7.77
CA GLY A 119 9.80 -12.27 9.22
C GLY A 119 10.46 -10.99 9.75
N GLN A 120 10.98 -10.11 8.88
CA GLN A 120 11.52 -8.82 9.28
C GLN A 120 10.49 -7.69 9.17
N THR A 121 10.55 -6.75 10.10
CA THR A 121 9.78 -5.48 10.05
C THR A 121 10.55 -4.36 9.34
N TYR A 122 11.88 -4.39 9.43
CA TYR A 122 12.77 -3.42 8.81
C TYR A 122 13.81 -4.13 7.96
N PRO A 123 14.27 -3.52 6.85
CA PRO A 123 15.28 -4.12 5.97
C PRO A 123 16.73 -3.94 6.47
N TRP A 124 16.90 -3.43 7.70
CA TRP A 124 18.19 -3.37 8.38
C TRP A 124 18.16 -4.27 9.62
N SER A 125 19.30 -4.82 9.99
CA SER A 125 19.41 -5.63 11.21
C SER A 125 19.43 -4.73 12.46
N ASN A 126 19.00 -5.27 13.59
CA ASN A 126 19.22 -4.65 14.92
C ASN A 126 20.70 -4.75 15.36
N SER A 127 21.58 -5.21 14.47
CA SER A 127 22.99 -5.53 14.74
C SER A 127 23.93 -4.55 14.02
N ALA A 128 23.53 -3.28 13.92
CA ALA A 128 24.45 -2.23 13.53
C ALA A 128 25.22 -1.78 14.78
N THR A 129 26.54 -1.88 14.74
CA THR A 129 27.34 -1.14 15.70
C THR A 129 27.10 0.35 15.46
N ALA A 130 27.13 1.20 16.48
CA ALA A 130 26.93 2.64 16.31
C ALA A 130 27.85 3.27 15.24
N ALA A 131 28.98 2.63 14.92
CA ALA A 131 29.89 3.02 13.85
C ALA A 131 29.26 2.99 12.44
N ASP A 132 28.38 2.03 12.15
CA ASP A 132 27.75 1.88 10.83
C ASP A 132 26.73 2.99 10.56
N ASP A 133 26.12 3.54 11.62
CA ASP A 133 25.12 4.62 11.50
C ASP A 133 25.75 5.97 11.10
N TYR A 134 27.06 6.13 11.27
CA TYR A 134 27.81 7.32 10.83
C TYR A 134 28.36 7.19 9.40
N ALA A 135 28.27 6.01 8.77
CA ALA A 135 28.75 5.79 7.41
C ALA A 135 27.92 6.59 6.38
N LEU A 136 28.58 7.10 5.34
CA LEU A 136 27.91 7.76 4.22
C LEU A 136 27.06 6.78 3.44
N VAL A 137 25.89 7.26 3.01
CA VAL A 137 24.92 6.49 2.24
C VAL A 137 25.16 6.67 0.74
N ASN A 138 25.02 5.58 -0.01
CA ASN A 138 25.00 5.62 -1.48
C ASN A 138 23.57 5.55 -2.06
N ILE A 139 23.44 5.91 -3.34
CA ILE A 139 22.14 5.94 -4.05
C ILE A 139 21.46 4.56 -4.03
N GLY A 140 22.22 3.48 -4.19
CA GLY A 140 21.70 2.11 -4.18
C GLY A 140 21.05 1.72 -2.86
N GLN A 141 21.61 2.15 -1.73
CA GLN A 141 21.02 1.92 -0.39
C GLN A 141 19.68 2.63 -0.23
N VAL A 142 19.56 3.87 -0.74
CA VAL A 142 18.29 4.61 -0.71
C VAL A 142 17.26 3.95 -1.63
N LYS A 143 17.66 3.58 -2.85
CA LYS A 143 16.82 2.85 -3.80
C LYS A 143 16.28 1.57 -3.16
N ASN A 144 17.15 0.73 -2.59
CA ASN A 144 16.71 -0.49 -1.90
C ASN A 144 15.72 -0.19 -0.77
N LEU A 145 15.99 0.85 0.04
CA LEU A 145 15.12 1.21 1.16
C LEU A 145 13.73 1.70 0.75
N PHE A 146 13.59 2.23 -0.45
CA PHE A 146 12.32 2.68 -1.01
C PHE A 146 11.91 1.83 -2.22
N SER A 147 12.23 0.52 -2.22
CA SER A 147 11.83 -0.40 -3.28
C SER A 147 10.54 -1.17 -2.97
N PHE A 148 9.76 -0.73 -1.98
CA PHE A 148 8.51 -1.40 -1.62
C PHE A 148 7.49 -1.32 -2.75
N ASP A 149 6.74 -2.41 -2.94
CA ASP A 149 5.68 -2.52 -3.93
C ASP A 149 4.32 -2.63 -3.23
N LEU A 150 3.44 -1.66 -3.50
CA LEU A 150 2.11 -1.57 -2.89
C LEU A 150 1.00 -1.94 -3.87
N SER A 151 1.34 -2.57 -5.01
CA SER A 151 0.37 -3.01 -6.01
C SER A 151 -0.76 -3.87 -5.40
N ALA A 152 -0.40 -4.80 -4.50
CA ALA A 152 -1.34 -5.63 -3.76
C ALA A 152 -2.27 -4.87 -2.79
N PHE A 153 -1.94 -3.62 -2.42
CA PHE A 153 -2.81 -2.81 -1.55
C PHE A 153 -3.79 -1.94 -2.35
N SER A 154 -3.69 -1.91 -3.68
CA SER A 154 -4.56 -1.09 -4.52
C SER A 154 -6.03 -1.48 -4.35
N ALA A 155 -6.91 -0.48 -4.18
CA ALA A 155 -8.34 -0.71 -3.90
C ALA A 155 -9.08 -1.57 -4.93
N SER A 156 -8.54 -1.65 -6.15
CA SER A 156 -9.07 -2.40 -7.29
C SER A 156 -8.42 -3.77 -7.52
N PHE A 157 -7.45 -4.16 -6.71
CA PHE A 157 -6.70 -5.40 -6.91
C PHE A 157 -7.34 -6.53 -6.09
N ASP A 158 -7.76 -7.57 -6.79
CA ASP A 158 -8.42 -8.78 -6.29
C ASP A 158 -7.77 -9.95 -7.04
N SER A 159 -6.77 -10.56 -6.43
CA SER A 159 -5.91 -11.57 -7.05
C SER A 159 -6.60 -12.92 -7.25
N ASP A 160 -7.57 -13.25 -6.39
CA ASP A 160 -8.28 -14.52 -6.44
C ASP A 160 -9.66 -14.40 -7.10
N GLY A 161 -10.10 -13.18 -7.40
CA GLY A 161 -11.32 -12.88 -8.16
C GLY A 161 -12.59 -13.17 -7.37
N ASN A 162 -12.52 -13.19 -6.05
CA ASN A 162 -13.65 -13.56 -5.19
C ASN A 162 -14.56 -12.36 -4.83
N GLY A 163 -14.19 -11.15 -5.24
CA GLY A 163 -14.90 -9.90 -4.96
C GLY A 163 -14.43 -9.17 -3.70
N LEU A 164 -13.48 -9.74 -2.94
CA LEU A 164 -12.78 -9.08 -1.86
C LEU A 164 -11.44 -8.55 -2.38
N PRO A 165 -11.14 -7.26 -2.23
CA PRO A 165 -9.81 -6.77 -2.58
C PRO A 165 -8.72 -7.34 -1.68
N ASP A 166 -7.54 -7.62 -2.24
CA ASP A 166 -6.37 -8.15 -1.55
C ASP A 166 -6.03 -7.33 -0.29
N TRP A 167 -6.12 -6.01 -0.37
CA TRP A 167 -5.84 -5.13 0.77
C TRP A 167 -6.78 -5.37 1.94
N TRP A 168 -8.05 -5.66 1.66
CA TRP A 168 -9.08 -5.87 2.67
C TRP A 168 -8.84 -7.21 3.35
N GLU A 169 -8.50 -8.23 2.55
CA GLU A 169 -8.10 -9.54 3.03
C GLU A 169 -6.84 -9.48 3.90
N LEU A 170 -5.79 -8.80 3.44
CA LEU A 170 -4.56 -8.60 4.19
C LEU A 170 -4.79 -7.81 5.49
N LYS A 171 -5.64 -6.77 5.47
CA LYS A 171 -5.95 -5.95 6.65
C LYS A 171 -6.61 -6.77 7.76
N TYR A 172 -7.56 -7.63 7.41
CA TYR A 172 -8.36 -8.34 8.42
C TYR A 172 -7.86 -9.76 8.70
N PHE A 173 -7.22 -10.43 7.74
CA PHE A 173 -6.85 -11.85 7.85
C PHE A 173 -5.35 -12.11 7.67
N GLY A 174 -4.58 -11.11 7.20
CA GLY A 174 -3.13 -11.23 7.01
C GLY A 174 -2.71 -12.14 5.85
N HIS A 175 -3.65 -12.59 5.02
CA HIS A 175 -3.40 -13.39 3.82
C HIS A 175 -4.54 -13.21 2.82
N ILE A 176 -4.26 -13.47 1.54
CA ILE A 176 -5.25 -13.51 0.45
C ILE A 176 -5.94 -14.88 0.40
N GLY A 177 -7.13 -14.97 -0.19
CA GLY A 177 -7.84 -16.25 -0.38
C GLY A 177 -8.92 -16.54 0.67
N ASN A 178 -9.42 -15.52 1.36
CA ASN A 178 -10.50 -15.63 2.32
C ASN A 178 -11.83 -15.77 1.59
N ASN A 179 -12.63 -16.74 2.02
CA ASN A 179 -13.94 -16.95 1.42
C ASN A 179 -14.85 -15.72 1.60
N ALA A 180 -15.25 -15.11 0.49
CA ALA A 180 -16.18 -13.98 0.42
C ALA A 180 -17.55 -14.26 1.09
N ALA A 181 -17.98 -15.52 1.15
CA ALA A 181 -19.21 -15.95 1.81
C ALA A 181 -19.03 -16.32 3.29
N ALA A 182 -17.81 -16.33 3.83
CA ALA A 182 -17.59 -16.65 5.23
C ALA A 182 -18.13 -15.56 6.17
N ASN A 183 -18.41 -15.95 7.41
CA ASN A 183 -18.90 -15.08 8.48
C ASN A 183 -18.06 -15.33 9.75
N PRO A 184 -16.83 -14.77 9.83
CA PRO A 184 -15.93 -15.03 10.95
C PRO A 184 -16.44 -14.52 12.29
N SER A 185 -17.20 -13.42 12.31
CA SER A 185 -17.77 -12.81 13.52
C SER A 185 -19.02 -13.52 14.06
N GLY A 186 -19.65 -14.39 13.27
CA GLY A 186 -20.85 -15.13 13.67
C GLY A 186 -22.13 -14.30 13.68
N ASP A 187 -22.13 -13.05 13.20
CA ASP A 187 -23.31 -12.16 13.17
C ASP A 187 -24.23 -12.40 11.97
N GLY A 188 -23.80 -13.24 11.04
CA GLY A 188 -24.63 -13.68 9.93
C GLY A 188 -24.50 -12.83 8.67
N MET A 189 -23.59 -11.85 8.68
CA MET A 189 -23.17 -11.08 7.52
C MET A 189 -21.94 -11.73 6.90
N SER A 190 -21.91 -11.83 5.57
CA SER A 190 -20.74 -12.36 4.87
C SER A 190 -19.59 -11.35 4.82
N ASN A 191 -18.37 -11.83 4.59
CA ASN A 191 -17.21 -10.98 4.32
C ASN A 191 -17.49 -9.99 3.17
N LEU A 192 -18.12 -10.45 2.09
CA LEU A 192 -18.46 -9.61 0.94
C LEU A 192 -19.43 -8.48 1.31
N TYR A 193 -20.46 -8.79 2.11
CA TYR A 193 -21.39 -7.77 2.59
C TYR A 193 -20.67 -6.76 3.47
N LYS A 194 -19.86 -7.23 4.43
CA LYS A 194 -19.11 -6.38 5.33
C LYS A 194 -18.10 -5.49 4.61
N TYR A 195 -17.45 -6.00 3.57
CA TYR A 195 -16.63 -5.19 2.69
C TYR A 195 -17.45 -4.05 2.05
N SER A 196 -18.59 -4.37 1.42
CA SER A 196 -19.44 -3.38 0.75
C SER A 196 -20.00 -2.31 1.68
N MET A 197 -20.25 -2.65 2.95
CA MET A 197 -20.77 -1.74 3.98
C MET A 197 -19.69 -1.10 4.87
N SER A 198 -18.40 -1.32 4.56
CA SER A 198 -17.29 -0.85 5.40
C SER A 198 -17.46 -1.22 6.88
N LEU A 199 -17.75 -2.50 7.12
CA LEU A 199 -17.86 -3.13 8.44
C LEU A 199 -16.64 -4.03 8.71
N ASN A 200 -16.36 -4.31 9.98
CA ASN A 200 -15.24 -5.19 10.34
C ASN A 200 -15.66 -6.68 10.29
N PRO A 201 -15.01 -7.53 9.47
CA PRO A 201 -15.35 -8.96 9.35
C PRO A 201 -15.10 -9.78 10.62
N LEU A 202 -14.24 -9.30 11.52
CA LEU A 202 -13.90 -10.00 12.76
C LEU A 202 -14.73 -9.56 13.97
N VAL A 203 -15.53 -8.51 13.85
CA VAL A 203 -16.35 -7.96 14.95
C VAL A 203 -17.81 -8.29 14.71
N ASN A 204 -18.50 -8.76 15.75
CA ASN A 204 -19.95 -8.92 15.71
C ASN A 204 -20.59 -7.53 15.86
N GLU A 205 -21.09 -7.00 14.75
CA GLU A 205 -21.76 -5.69 14.68
C GLU A 205 -23.20 -5.83 14.20
N GLY A 206 -23.78 -7.04 14.31
CA GLY A 206 -25.09 -7.35 13.74
C GLY A 206 -26.23 -6.55 14.35
N SER A 207 -26.16 -6.28 15.65
CA SER A 207 -27.16 -5.46 16.37
C SER A 207 -26.89 -3.96 16.31
N ASN A 208 -25.78 -3.54 15.70
CA ASN A 208 -25.52 -2.12 15.48
C ASN A 208 -26.38 -1.63 14.31
N ASP A 209 -26.67 -0.34 14.30
CA ASP A 209 -27.37 0.36 13.23
C ASP A 209 -26.41 1.43 12.70
N LYS A 210 -25.77 1.16 11.56
CA LYS A 210 -24.67 1.99 11.04
C LYS A 210 -25.17 3.29 10.44
N ASP A 211 -26.32 3.28 9.78
CA ASP A 211 -26.89 4.44 9.09
C ASP A 211 -27.99 5.15 9.90
N ALA A 212 -28.32 4.61 11.07
CA ALA A 212 -29.24 5.18 12.06
C ALA A 212 -30.67 5.31 11.55
N ASP A 213 -31.11 4.41 10.67
CA ASP A 213 -32.47 4.40 10.12
C ASP A 213 -33.47 3.61 10.99
N GLY A 214 -32.98 2.96 12.05
CA GLY A 214 -33.75 2.13 12.98
C GLY A 214 -33.77 0.65 12.62
N ILE A 215 -33.07 0.23 11.57
CA ILE A 215 -32.85 -1.17 11.17
C ILE A 215 -31.41 -1.55 11.53
N SER A 216 -31.22 -2.75 12.07
CA SER A 216 -29.87 -3.22 12.40
C SER A 216 -29.12 -3.74 11.16
N ASN A 217 -27.78 -3.68 11.19
CA ASN A 217 -26.93 -4.15 10.09
C ASN A 217 -27.23 -5.61 9.68
N GLN A 218 -27.60 -6.46 10.64
CA GLN A 218 -27.97 -7.86 10.39
C GLN A 218 -29.30 -7.97 9.63
N GLU A 219 -30.24 -7.08 9.92
CA GLU A 219 -31.53 -6.98 9.21
C GLU A 219 -31.33 -6.46 7.79
N ASP A 220 -30.49 -5.44 7.60
CA ASP A 220 -30.13 -4.92 6.27
C ASP A 220 -29.42 -5.95 5.39
N ALA A 221 -28.59 -6.80 6.00
CA ALA A 221 -27.91 -7.87 5.27
C ALA A 221 -28.87 -8.96 4.78
N ARG A 222 -30.13 -8.97 5.25
CA ARG A 222 -31.10 -10.04 5.02
C ARG A 222 -32.51 -9.48 4.77
N PRO A 223 -32.69 -8.62 3.75
CA PRO A 223 -33.96 -7.92 3.53
C PRO A 223 -35.13 -8.88 3.23
N ASN A 224 -34.83 -10.10 2.75
CA ASN A 224 -35.82 -11.12 2.40
C ASN A 224 -36.04 -12.18 3.50
N ASN A 225 -35.34 -12.09 4.63
CA ASN A 225 -35.53 -13.05 5.72
C ASN A 225 -36.74 -12.65 6.56
N ASN A 226 -37.85 -13.35 6.39
CA ASN A 226 -39.10 -13.11 7.13
C ASN A 226 -39.01 -13.25 8.67
N THR A 227 -37.92 -13.81 9.19
CA THR A 227 -37.66 -13.99 10.63
C THR A 227 -36.87 -12.82 11.22
N ILE A 228 -36.23 -12.01 10.38
CA ILE A 228 -35.30 -10.93 10.78
C ILE A 228 -35.79 -9.57 10.21
N GLY A 229 -36.11 -9.49 8.92
CA GLY A 229 -36.59 -8.26 8.28
C GLY A 229 -38.12 -8.17 8.25
N ARG A 230 -38.72 -7.40 9.17
CA ARG A 230 -40.11 -6.95 9.01
C ARG A 230 -40.18 -5.43 9.01
N LEU A 231 -40.04 -4.83 7.82
CA LEU A 231 -40.54 -3.48 7.55
C LEU A 231 -42.05 -3.47 7.77
N THR A 232 -42.48 -3.15 8.98
CA THR A 232 -43.90 -3.00 9.29
C THR A 232 -44.32 -1.59 8.87
N VAL A 233 -44.64 -1.40 7.59
CA VAL A 233 -45.32 -0.18 7.16
C VAL A 233 -46.78 -0.29 7.60
N THR A 234 -47.09 0.35 8.74
CA THR A 234 -48.49 0.49 9.18
C THR A 234 -49.05 1.74 8.51
N ILE A 235 -49.89 1.56 7.49
CA ILE A 235 -50.68 2.68 6.96
C ILE A 235 -51.80 2.93 7.97
N ALA A 236 -51.71 4.04 8.71
CA ALA A 236 -52.78 4.47 9.59
C ALA A 236 -54.02 4.85 8.77
N ALA A 237 -55.21 4.58 9.31
CA ALA A 237 -56.43 5.16 8.76
C ALA A 237 -56.30 6.70 8.73
N PRO A 238 -56.93 7.39 7.76
CA PRO A 238 -56.92 8.85 7.71
C PRO A 238 -57.31 9.44 9.07
N LEU A 239 -56.55 10.42 9.57
CA LEU A 239 -56.82 11.08 10.87
C LEU A 239 -58.20 11.74 10.91
N ASP A 240 -58.77 12.03 9.74
CA ASP A 240 -60.09 12.61 9.56
C ASP A 240 -61.23 11.57 9.47
N GLY A 241 -60.92 10.27 9.58
CA GLY A 241 -61.89 9.18 9.50
C GLY A 241 -62.49 8.98 8.10
N SER A 242 -61.90 9.57 7.07
CA SER A 242 -62.36 9.38 5.70
C SER A 242 -62.22 7.92 5.25
N VAL A 243 -63.25 7.42 4.58
CA VAL A 243 -63.26 6.13 3.89
C VAL A 243 -63.36 6.40 2.39
N PHE A 244 -62.66 5.61 1.57
CA PHE A 244 -62.77 5.71 0.11
C PHE A 244 -64.24 5.51 -0.32
N PRO A 245 -64.71 6.24 -1.34
CA PRO A 245 -66.10 6.16 -1.83
C PRO A 245 -66.48 4.79 -2.40
#